data_AF-A0AAX3KKX0-F1
#
_entry.id   AF-A0AAX3KKX0-F1
#
_cell.length_a   1.000
_cell.length_b   1.000
_cell.length_c   1.000
_cell.angle_alpha   90.00
_cell.angle_beta   90.00
_cell.angle_gamma   90.00
#
_symmetry.space_group_name_H-M   'P 1'
#
loop_
_entity.id
_entity.type
_entity.pdbx_description
1 polymer ?
#
loop_
_entity_poly.entity_id
_entity_poly.type
_entity_poly.pdbx_seq_one_letter_code
_entity_poly.pdbx_strand_id
1 'polypeptide(L)'
;MATGQAKMNNFTKSAPSTADSSIKSDAELINAIQHAFAEKNSALLLAERQIQEQARFLEDLRTEASGLLVELHKTQEALEQACKSQRATSEQAIQQQARIDKLKALLPDHWEMEVKDIHRKRKAATEIICWTLKDVYITGAYIPELYVEVHLRNGDAGVVLKRTISNSMTSSAQFGKLANGDTITIFPESKPVNQGANAEISNLGTSDWNASREILRRLTSLVENSEFSHSRLKKKDVGVLRTGLVNLNQRLNNWPWIFRFDAIQLSETLQTHEYQKLTFRIENLSIGNFTWSRLDYGIATVDHDGSFGQNPRLEFPESSKQVVSNWYPETLDGRGARLELRFAKPNAFDWNVWTRLSNEDRLLITALVTSIPSQIAALDRQGIHMQDWQKWNELGLVMRSILASQFEGMTNRAG
;
A
#
# COMPACT_ATOMS: atom_id res chain seq x y z
N MET A 1 13.93 -62.50 0.21
CA MET A 1 13.42 -63.40 -0.84
C MET A 1 14.36 -64.59 -0.96
N ALA A 2 13.77 -65.79 -0.99
CA ALA A 2 14.32 -67.12 -1.34
C ALA A 2 15.54 -67.63 -0.55
N THR A 3 15.43 -68.59 0.40
CA THR A 3 15.13 -70.04 0.32
C THR A 3 16.13 -70.90 -0.46
N GLY A 4 16.64 -71.95 0.20
CA GLY A 4 17.05 -73.23 -0.38
C GLY A 4 18.56 -73.50 -0.34
N GLN A 5 19.06 -74.70 -0.03
CA GLN A 5 18.48 -75.95 0.47
C GLN A 5 19.65 -76.84 0.91
N ALA A 6 19.40 -77.69 1.89
CA ALA A 6 20.34 -78.66 2.43
C ALA A 6 20.70 -79.79 1.46
N LYS A 7 21.90 -80.38 1.62
CA LYS A 7 22.13 -81.82 1.39
C LYS A 7 23.09 -82.36 2.44
N MET A 8 22.54 -83.21 3.32
CA MET A 8 23.30 -84.21 4.06
C MET A 8 23.82 -85.28 3.09
N ASN A 9 25.01 -85.82 3.36
CA ASN A 9 25.28 -87.23 3.15
C ASN A 9 26.36 -87.70 4.13
N ASN A 10 26.21 -88.95 4.56
CA ASN A 10 26.75 -89.55 5.77
C ASN A 10 27.70 -90.71 5.39
N PHE A 11 28.60 -91.08 6.31
CA PHE A 11 29.51 -92.27 6.32
C PHE A 11 30.69 -92.26 5.31
N THR A 12 31.92 -92.71 5.59
CA THR A 12 32.37 -93.84 6.42
C THR A 12 33.89 -93.72 6.75
N LYS A 13 34.33 -94.40 7.82
CA LYS A 13 35.73 -94.62 8.26
C LYS A 13 36.61 -95.28 7.18
N SER A 14 37.88 -94.86 7.09
CA SER A 14 39.10 -95.67 7.35
C SER A 14 40.37 -94.96 6.84
N ALA A 15 41.42 -94.94 7.66
CA ALA A 15 42.81 -94.64 7.27
C ALA A 15 43.51 -95.97 6.86
N PRO A 16 44.65 -96.01 6.12
CA PRO A 16 45.90 -95.30 6.47
C PRO A 16 46.90 -94.91 5.34
N SER A 17 47.98 -94.20 5.74
CA SER A 17 49.39 -94.26 5.24
C SER A 17 49.77 -93.52 3.94
N THR A 18 50.93 -92.87 3.71
CA THR A 18 52.05 -92.25 4.46
C THR A 18 52.99 -91.59 3.42
N ALA A 19 53.46 -90.37 3.72
CA ALA A 19 54.87 -89.94 3.62
C ALA A 19 55.60 -89.64 2.29
N ASP A 20 55.02 -88.89 1.32
CA ASP A 20 55.85 -88.32 0.22
C ASP A 20 55.50 -86.86 -0.19
N SER A 21 54.72 -86.14 0.62
CA SER A 21 54.26 -84.77 0.34
C SER A 21 54.97 -83.68 1.17
N SER A 22 55.93 -84.04 2.05
CA SER A 22 56.39 -83.15 3.14
C SER A 22 57.43 -82.10 2.76
N ILE A 23 58.24 -82.29 1.70
CA ILE A 23 59.39 -81.40 1.43
C ILE A 23 59.07 -80.28 0.44
N LYS A 24 58.10 -80.46 -0.48
CA LYS A 24 57.55 -79.33 -1.28
C LYS A 24 56.69 -78.38 -0.43
N SER A 25 56.06 -78.93 0.60
CA SER A 25 55.20 -78.21 1.54
C SER A 25 55.93 -77.11 2.31
N ASP A 26 57.18 -77.32 2.75
CA ASP A 26 57.86 -76.37 3.65
C ASP A 26 58.47 -75.15 2.91
N ALA A 27 58.98 -75.33 1.69
CA ALA A 27 59.45 -74.21 0.85
C ALA A 27 58.28 -73.36 0.32
N GLU A 28 57.15 -74.00 0.00
CA GLU A 28 55.90 -73.34 -0.34
C GLU A 28 55.33 -72.59 0.88
N LEU A 29 55.44 -73.15 2.09
CA LEU A 29 55.03 -72.50 3.33
C LEU A 29 55.87 -71.26 3.67
N ILE A 30 57.19 -71.31 3.51
CA ILE A 30 58.06 -70.14 3.75
C ILE A 30 57.79 -69.03 2.73
N ASN A 31 57.63 -69.35 1.45
CA ASN A 31 57.25 -68.37 0.44
C ASN A 31 55.84 -67.81 0.68
N ALA A 32 54.89 -68.62 1.14
CA ALA A 32 53.55 -68.17 1.51
C ALA A 32 53.58 -67.23 2.72
N ILE A 33 54.42 -67.49 3.73
CA ILE A 33 54.62 -66.62 4.90
C ILE A 33 55.28 -65.30 4.47
N GLN A 34 56.30 -65.34 3.62
CA GLN A 34 56.96 -64.13 3.12
C GLN A 34 56.03 -63.29 2.24
N HIS A 35 55.22 -63.93 1.38
CA HIS A 35 54.20 -63.27 0.57
C HIS A 35 53.12 -62.64 1.46
N ALA A 36 52.59 -63.38 2.44
CA ALA A 36 51.60 -62.87 3.39
C ALA A 36 52.15 -61.71 4.24
N PHE A 37 53.44 -61.75 4.61
CA PHE A 37 54.08 -60.67 5.34
C PHE A 37 54.30 -59.43 4.46
N ALA A 38 54.71 -59.61 3.19
CA ALA A 38 54.82 -58.53 2.22
C ALA A 38 53.46 -57.90 1.89
N GLU A 39 52.41 -58.71 1.76
CA GLU A 39 51.03 -58.27 1.53
C GLU A 39 50.45 -57.54 2.76
N LYS A 40 50.74 -58.02 3.97
CA LYS A 40 50.35 -57.33 5.20
C LYS A 40 51.08 -55.99 5.36
N ASN A 41 52.38 -55.95 5.05
CA ASN A 41 53.16 -54.71 5.12
C ASN A 41 52.74 -53.70 4.03
N SER A 42 52.40 -54.17 2.83
CA SER A 42 51.87 -53.29 1.78
C SER A 42 50.47 -52.76 2.13
N ALA A 43 49.61 -53.59 2.72
CA ALA A 43 48.31 -53.16 3.23
C ALA A 43 48.44 -52.15 4.39
N LEU A 44 49.41 -52.35 5.30
CA LEU A 44 49.70 -51.42 6.38
C LEU A 44 50.17 -50.06 5.84
N LEU A 45 51.08 -50.07 4.87
CA LEU A 45 51.60 -48.84 4.24
C LEU A 45 50.52 -48.07 3.46
N LEU A 46 49.60 -48.78 2.82
CA LEU A 46 48.42 -48.18 2.16
C LEU A 46 47.45 -47.58 3.19
N ALA A 47 47.22 -48.26 4.31
CA ALA A 47 46.38 -47.74 5.40
C ALA A 47 47.00 -46.50 6.05
N GLU A 48 48.31 -46.49 6.30
CA GLU A 48 49.03 -45.31 6.81
C GLU A 48 48.92 -44.12 5.85
N ARG A 49 49.05 -44.37 4.54
CA ARG A 49 48.88 -43.34 3.52
C ARG A 49 47.46 -42.79 3.50
N GLN A 50 46.44 -43.65 3.59
CA GLN A 50 45.04 -43.22 3.68
C GLN A 50 44.76 -42.39 4.93
N ILE A 51 45.31 -42.79 6.09
CA ILE A 51 45.19 -42.03 7.34
C ILE A 51 45.86 -40.66 7.21
N GLN A 52 47.04 -40.58 6.57
CA GLN A 52 47.71 -39.31 6.31
C GLN A 52 46.94 -38.40 5.34
N GLU A 53 46.35 -38.97 4.29
CA GLU A 53 45.51 -38.22 3.34
C GLU A 53 44.23 -37.70 4.01
N GLN A 54 43.56 -38.52 4.84
CA GLN A 54 42.41 -38.10 5.64
C GLN A 54 42.78 -37.02 6.66
N ALA A 55 43.93 -37.13 7.34
CA ALA A 55 44.40 -36.14 8.29
C ALA A 55 44.68 -34.78 7.61
N ARG A 56 45.27 -34.78 6.41
CA ARG A 56 45.46 -33.56 5.62
C ARG A 56 44.13 -32.92 5.22
N PHE A 57 43.20 -33.72 4.71
CA PHE A 57 41.87 -33.23 4.34
C PHE A 57 41.12 -32.61 5.53
N LEU A 58 41.20 -33.23 6.71
CA LEU A 58 40.60 -32.69 7.92
C LEU A 58 41.25 -31.37 8.36
N GLU A 59 42.56 -31.22 8.20
CA GLU A 59 43.26 -29.97 8.52
C GLU A 59 42.95 -28.84 7.52
N ASP A 60 42.82 -29.17 6.23
CA ASP A 60 42.38 -28.22 5.20
C ASP A 60 40.95 -27.73 5.49
N LEU A 61 40.03 -28.65 5.80
CA LEU A 61 38.65 -28.32 6.23
C LEU A 61 38.63 -27.47 7.49
N ARG A 62 39.50 -27.76 8.47
CA ARG A 62 39.59 -26.99 9.70
C ARG A 62 40.09 -25.57 9.43
N THR A 63 41.06 -25.43 8.53
CA THR A 63 41.60 -24.13 8.13
C THR A 63 40.53 -23.32 7.39
N GLU A 64 39.81 -23.94 6.45
CA GLU A 64 38.70 -23.32 5.74
C GLU A 64 37.58 -22.88 6.70
N ALA A 65 37.16 -23.77 7.61
CA ALA A 65 36.14 -23.45 8.62
C ALA A 65 36.59 -22.28 9.52
N SER A 66 37.86 -22.24 9.92
CA SER A 66 38.41 -21.12 10.69
C SER A 66 38.42 -19.81 9.89
N GLY A 67 38.73 -19.86 8.59
CA GLY A 67 38.68 -18.70 7.70
C GLY A 67 37.26 -18.16 7.52
N LEU A 68 36.28 -19.06 7.32
CA LEU A 68 34.86 -18.70 7.21
C LEU A 68 34.34 -18.07 8.50
N LEU A 69 34.75 -18.56 9.67
CA LEU A 69 34.37 -17.97 10.96
C LEU A 69 34.92 -16.54 11.11
N VAL A 70 36.16 -16.29 10.68
CA VAL A 70 36.76 -14.95 10.71
C VAL A 70 36.01 -14.01 9.78
N GLU A 71 35.68 -14.43 8.56
CA GLU A 71 34.88 -13.62 7.63
C GLU A 71 33.46 -13.37 8.15
N LEU A 72 32.85 -14.36 8.80
CA LEU A 72 31.55 -14.19 9.46
C LEU A 72 31.62 -13.15 10.59
N HIS A 73 32.67 -13.16 11.42
CA HIS A 73 32.85 -12.14 12.46
C HIS A 73 33.05 -10.73 11.87
N LYS A 74 33.86 -10.59 10.81
CA LYS A 74 34.07 -9.30 10.14
C LYS A 74 32.78 -8.75 9.54
N THR A 75 32.01 -9.61 8.88
CA THR A 75 30.72 -9.21 8.28
C THR A 75 29.69 -8.84 9.34
N GLN A 76 29.66 -9.55 10.48
CA GLN A 76 28.82 -9.20 11.62
C GLN A 76 29.21 -7.83 12.22
N GLU A 77 30.51 -7.58 12.43
CA GLU A 77 30.98 -6.30 12.95
C GLU A 77 30.65 -5.12 12.01
N ALA A 78 30.83 -5.32 10.71
CA ALA A 78 30.45 -4.34 9.69
C ALA A 78 28.92 -4.07 9.69
N LEU A 79 28.10 -5.11 9.83
CA LEU A 79 26.64 -4.99 9.94
C LEU A 79 26.25 -4.22 11.20
N GLU A 80 26.87 -4.52 12.34
CA GLU A 80 26.62 -3.82 13.60
C GLU A 80 26.98 -2.33 13.50
N GLN A 81 28.11 -1.99 12.86
CA GLN A 81 28.48 -0.60 12.60
C GLN A 81 27.48 0.09 11.67
N ALA A 82 27.06 -0.57 10.59
CA ALA A 82 26.05 -0.04 9.67
C ALA A 82 24.70 0.20 10.35
N CYS A 83 24.25 -0.73 11.20
CA CYS A 83 23.02 -0.55 11.98
C CYS A 83 23.14 0.60 12.98
N LYS A 84 24.29 0.76 13.65
CA LYS A 84 24.54 1.88 14.58
C LYS A 84 24.50 3.23 13.84
N SER A 85 25.18 3.36 12.71
CA SER A 85 25.19 4.59 11.92
C SER A 85 23.82 4.92 11.34
N GLN A 86 23.07 3.91 10.89
CA GLN A 86 21.70 4.07 10.41
C GLN A 86 20.76 4.56 11.51
N ARG A 87 20.86 4.02 12.74
CA ARG A 87 20.08 4.49 13.88
C ARG A 87 20.40 5.93 14.24
N ALA A 88 21.69 6.27 14.35
CA ALA A 88 22.11 7.64 14.64
C ALA A 88 21.60 8.65 13.59
N THR A 89 21.69 8.28 12.30
CA THR A 89 21.16 9.10 11.20
C THR A 89 19.63 9.25 11.29
N SER A 90 18.92 8.16 11.60
CA SER A 90 17.47 8.18 11.76
C SER A 90 17.04 9.04 12.94
N GLU A 91 17.73 8.96 14.07
CA GLU A 91 17.48 9.80 15.24
C GLU A 91 17.73 11.28 14.94
N GLN A 92 18.83 11.60 14.24
CA GLN A 92 19.13 12.96 13.81
C GLN A 92 18.04 13.51 12.86
N ALA A 93 17.56 12.69 11.92
CA ALA A 93 16.47 13.07 11.02
C ALA A 93 15.17 13.33 11.78
N ILE A 94 14.81 12.49 12.76
CA ILE A 94 13.64 12.68 13.62
C ILE A 94 13.76 13.98 14.42
N GLN A 95 14.94 14.28 14.99
CA GLN A 95 15.17 15.52 15.73
C GLN A 95 15.06 16.77 14.83
N GLN A 96 15.63 16.71 13.63
CA GLN A 96 15.51 17.79 12.65
C GLN A 96 14.06 17.99 12.21
N GLN A 97 13.32 16.90 11.95
CA GLN A 97 11.90 16.96 11.61
C GLN A 97 11.09 17.61 12.73
N ALA A 98 11.30 17.19 13.99
CA ALA A 98 10.63 17.79 15.15
C ALA A 98 10.94 19.28 15.31
N ARG A 99 12.17 19.72 14.99
CA ARG A 99 12.55 21.13 14.99
C ARG A 99 11.84 21.90 13.88
N ILE A 100 11.76 21.35 12.67
CA ILE A 100 11.02 21.94 11.54
C ILE A 100 9.53 22.05 11.88
N ASP A 101 8.94 21.02 12.50
CA ASP A 101 7.53 21.02 12.89
C ASP A 101 7.24 22.10 13.95
N LYS A 102 8.16 22.32 14.89
CA LYS A 102 8.09 23.46 15.82
C LYS A 102 8.14 24.80 15.09
N LEU A 103 9.01 24.96 14.09
CA LEU A 103 9.07 26.20 13.29
C LEU A 103 7.79 26.43 12.48
N LYS A 104 7.23 25.36 11.89
CA LYS A 104 5.94 25.40 11.19
C LYS A 104 4.80 25.82 12.12
N ALA A 105 4.81 25.34 13.37
CA ALA A 105 3.81 25.74 14.37
C ALA A 105 3.92 27.21 14.76
N LEU A 106 5.13 27.79 14.76
CA LEU A 106 5.36 29.21 15.03
C LEU A 106 5.02 30.11 13.85
N LEU A 107 5.11 29.59 12.61
CA LEU A 107 4.89 30.34 11.38
C LEU A 107 3.86 29.60 10.48
N PRO A 108 2.59 29.51 10.90
CA PRO A 108 1.57 28.72 10.20
C PRO A 108 1.31 29.20 8.75
N ASP A 109 1.59 30.48 8.48
CA ASP A 109 1.36 31.12 7.18
C ASP A 109 2.64 31.27 6.34
N HIS A 110 3.81 30.88 6.86
CA HIS A 110 5.04 30.89 6.07
C HIS A 110 5.00 29.86 4.93
N TRP A 111 5.24 30.33 3.71
CA TRP A 111 5.29 29.51 2.51
C TRP A 111 6.68 29.58 1.89
N GLU A 112 7.38 28.45 1.91
CA GLU A 112 8.66 28.28 1.22
C GLU A 112 8.38 28.12 -0.29
N MET A 113 8.62 29.20 -1.04
CA MET A 113 8.57 29.23 -2.50
C MET A 113 9.31 30.46 -3.06
N GLU A 114 9.69 30.39 -4.33
CA GLU A 114 10.15 31.54 -5.10
C GLU A 114 9.09 31.95 -6.14
N VAL A 115 8.66 33.21 -6.13
CA VAL A 115 7.78 33.76 -7.17
C VAL A 115 8.65 34.19 -8.35
N LYS A 116 8.72 33.34 -9.38
CA LYS A 116 9.55 33.56 -10.58
C LYS A 116 8.96 34.63 -11.50
N ASP A 117 7.66 34.55 -11.76
CA ASP A 117 6.98 35.47 -12.68
C ASP A 117 5.49 35.61 -12.35
N ILE A 118 4.98 36.83 -12.51
CA ILE A 118 3.56 37.15 -12.49
C ILE A 118 3.25 37.90 -13.78
N HIS A 119 2.30 37.41 -14.58
CA HIS A 119 1.84 38.13 -15.77
C HIS A 119 0.33 38.06 -15.93
N ARG A 120 -0.20 39.10 -16.58
CA ARG A 120 -1.63 39.24 -16.85
C ARG A 120 -1.91 38.81 -18.28
N LYS A 121 -2.91 37.97 -18.46
CA LYS A 121 -3.52 37.64 -19.75
C LYS A 121 -4.97 38.08 -19.73
N ARG A 122 -5.45 38.64 -20.83
CA ARG A 122 -6.88 38.92 -21.01
C ARG A 122 -7.39 38.01 -22.11
N LYS A 123 -8.37 37.17 -21.79
CA LYS A 123 -9.03 36.27 -22.76
C LYS A 123 -10.52 36.57 -22.74
N ALA A 124 -11.00 37.21 -23.79
CA ALA A 124 -12.37 37.72 -23.89
C ALA A 124 -12.77 38.61 -22.69
N ALA A 125 -13.83 38.24 -21.96
CA ALA A 125 -14.35 38.95 -20.79
C ALA A 125 -13.71 38.51 -19.45
N THR A 126 -12.77 37.55 -19.47
CA THR A 126 -12.13 37.04 -18.26
C THR A 126 -10.72 37.60 -18.12
N GLU A 127 -10.41 38.10 -16.94
CA GLU A 127 -9.04 38.51 -16.59
C GLU A 127 -8.33 37.33 -15.96
N ILE A 128 -7.13 37.02 -16.45
CA ILE A 128 -6.34 35.88 -16.00
C ILE A 128 -5.02 36.41 -15.44
N ILE A 129 -4.73 36.05 -14.20
CA ILE A 129 -3.45 36.33 -13.55
C ILE A 129 -2.69 35.01 -13.47
N CYS A 130 -1.57 34.93 -14.17
CA CYS A 130 -0.72 33.75 -14.22
C CYS A 130 0.48 33.93 -13.29
N TRP A 131 0.70 32.95 -12.42
CA TRP A 131 1.84 32.85 -11.53
C TRP A 131 2.69 31.64 -11.91
N THR A 132 4.00 31.87 -11.93
CA THR A 132 4.99 30.81 -12.01
C THR A 132 5.73 30.77 -10.68
N LEU A 133 5.49 29.70 -9.93
CA LEU A 133 6.10 29.46 -8.64
C LEU A 133 7.18 28.40 -8.78
N LYS A 134 8.30 28.59 -8.11
CA LYS A 134 9.43 27.65 -8.06
C LYS A 134 9.64 27.14 -6.64
N ASP A 135 10.22 25.94 -6.57
CA ASP A 135 10.64 25.29 -5.33
C ASP A 135 9.52 25.25 -4.28
N VAL A 136 8.32 24.89 -4.73
CA VAL A 136 7.09 24.95 -3.92
C VAL A 136 7.01 23.73 -3.03
N TYR A 137 7.01 23.95 -1.72
CA TYR A 137 6.71 22.91 -0.74
C TYR A 137 5.25 22.99 -0.30
N ILE A 138 4.50 21.90 -0.50
CA ILE A 138 3.10 21.84 -0.08
C ILE A 138 2.65 20.45 0.31
N THR A 139 1.92 20.34 1.43
CA THR A 139 1.38 19.07 1.94
C THR A 139 2.42 17.94 2.00
N GLY A 140 3.68 18.28 2.32
CA GLY A 140 4.80 17.34 2.37
C GLY A 140 5.42 16.96 1.02
N ALA A 141 4.92 17.50 -0.09
CA ALA A 141 5.45 17.29 -1.43
C ALA A 141 6.26 18.49 -1.92
N TYR A 142 7.32 18.20 -2.66
CA TYR A 142 8.14 19.19 -3.36
C TYR A 142 7.72 19.29 -4.83
N ILE A 143 7.41 20.49 -5.28
CA ILE A 143 7.01 20.80 -6.65
C ILE A 143 8.02 21.80 -7.23
N PRO A 144 8.90 21.38 -8.17
CA PRO A 144 9.95 22.24 -8.71
C PRO A 144 9.41 23.50 -9.41
N GLU A 145 8.35 23.35 -10.20
CA GLU A 145 7.69 24.47 -10.87
C GLU A 145 6.17 24.23 -10.94
N LEU A 146 5.43 25.18 -10.38
CA LEU A 146 3.96 25.19 -10.32
C LEU A 146 3.43 26.42 -11.06
N TYR A 147 2.59 26.19 -12.05
CA TYR A 147 1.82 27.23 -12.72
C TYR A 147 0.44 27.34 -12.09
N VAL A 148 0.09 28.57 -11.70
CA VAL A 148 -1.23 28.90 -11.16
C VAL A 148 -1.86 29.95 -12.05
N GLU A 149 -3.04 29.69 -12.60
CA GLU A 149 -3.83 30.70 -13.27
C GLU A 149 -5.05 31.03 -12.43
N VAL A 150 -5.19 32.30 -12.03
CA VAL A 150 -6.38 32.81 -11.36
C VAL A 150 -7.24 33.52 -12.39
N HIS A 151 -8.41 32.97 -12.64
CA HIS A 151 -9.40 33.48 -13.59
C HIS A 151 -10.43 34.29 -12.82
N LEU A 152 -10.48 35.60 -13.06
CA LEU A 152 -11.39 36.54 -12.42
C LEU A 152 -12.58 36.83 -13.34
N ARG A 153 -13.79 36.52 -12.86
CA ARG A 153 -15.05 36.76 -13.58
C ARG A 153 -16.11 37.30 -12.63
N ASN A 154 -16.61 38.51 -12.89
CA ASN A 154 -17.71 39.13 -12.14
C ASN A 154 -17.50 39.19 -10.61
N GLY A 155 -16.25 39.31 -10.14
CA GLY A 155 -15.92 39.33 -8.70
C GLY A 155 -15.68 37.96 -8.07
N ASP A 156 -15.89 36.87 -8.81
CA ASP A 156 -15.49 35.52 -8.41
C ASP A 156 -14.14 35.15 -9.02
N ALA A 157 -13.41 34.28 -8.30
CA ALA A 157 -12.18 33.67 -8.80
C ALA A 157 -12.39 32.16 -9.02
N GLY A 158 -11.83 31.65 -10.12
CA GLY A 158 -11.51 30.23 -10.28
C GLY A 158 -10.01 30.07 -10.47
N VAL A 159 -9.49 28.87 -10.16
CA VAL A 159 -8.06 28.61 -10.22
C VAL A 159 -7.77 27.37 -11.06
N VAL A 160 -6.76 27.49 -11.92
CA VAL A 160 -6.19 26.37 -12.66
C VAL A 160 -4.78 26.14 -12.14
N LEU A 161 -4.50 24.91 -11.72
CA LEU A 161 -3.19 24.47 -11.24
C LEU A 161 -2.58 23.51 -12.25
N LYS A 162 -1.33 23.77 -12.63
CA LYS A 162 -0.58 22.91 -13.54
C LYS A 162 0.85 22.73 -13.05
N ARG A 163 1.27 21.49 -12.88
CA ARG A 163 2.66 21.14 -12.58
C ARG A 163 3.44 20.95 -13.88
N THR A 164 4.66 21.48 -13.96
CA THR A 164 5.60 21.12 -15.03
C THR A 164 6.23 19.79 -14.66
N ILE A 165 6.01 18.76 -15.48
CA ILE A 165 6.68 17.47 -15.28
C ILE A 165 8.17 17.69 -15.57
N SER A 166 8.98 17.77 -14.52
CA SER A 166 10.41 17.53 -14.62
C SER A 166 10.62 16.03 -14.72
N ASN A 167 11.37 15.56 -15.73
CA ASN A 167 11.75 14.15 -15.92
C ASN A 167 12.59 13.56 -14.76
N SER A 168 12.69 14.23 -13.62
CA SER A 168 13.38 13.72 -12.43
C SER A 168 12.54 12.64 -11.78
N MET A 169 13.00 11.39 -11.89
CA MET A 169 12.55 10.25 -11.11
C MET A 169 12.58 10.58 -9.61
N THR A 170 11.45 10.95 -9.01
CA THR A 170 11.35 11.03 -7.56
C THR A 170 9.99 10.54 -7.05
N SER A 171 10.10 9.47 -6.27
CA SER A 171 9.15 8.81 -5.36
C SER A 171 7.89 8.17 -5.96
N SER A 172 7.86 6.84 -5.85
CA SER A 172 6.76 5.91 -6.15
C SER A 172 5.50 6.07 -5.28
N ALA A 173 5.30 7.24 -4.67
CA ALA A 173 4.25 7.50 -3.68
C ALA A 173 3.52 8.84 -3.92
N GLN A 174 3.64 9.45 -5.10
CA GLN A 174 2.89 10.66 -5.42
C GLN A 174 1.59 10.26 -6.10
N PHE A 175 0.47 10.49 -5.42
CA PHE A 175 -0.87 10.27 -5.95
C PHE A 175 -1.51 11.59 -6.38
N GLY A 176 -2.41 11.50 -7.37
CA GLY A 176 -3.23 12.63 -7.81
C GLY A 176 -2.84 13.22 -9.17
N LYS A 177 -3.75 14.00 -9.73
CA LYS A 177 -3.60 14.72 -10.99
C LYS A 177 -2.41 15.67 -10.96
N LEU A 178 -2.25 16.43 -9.87
CA LEU A 178 -1.14 17.39 -9.79
C LEU A 178 0.21 16.69 -9.78
N ALA A 179 0.30 15.54 -9.09
CA ALA A 179 1.48 14.71 -9.09
C ALA A 179 1.85 14.23 -10.50
N ASN A 180 0.86 13.80 -11.28
CA ASN A 180 1.02 13.29 -12.64
C ASN A 180 1.27 14.37 -13.70
N GLY A 181 1.29 15.65 -13.31
CA GLY A 181 1.43 16.77 -14.25
C GLY A 181 0.15 17.13 -14.98
N ASP A 182 -0.98 16.55 -14.58
CA ASP A 182 -2.29 16.92 -15.09
C ASP A 182 -2.70 18.31 -14.55
N THR A 183 -3.70 18.88 -15.21
CA THR A 183 -4.26 20.17 -14.82
C THR A 183 -5.42 19.97 -13.85
N ILE A 184 -5.41 20.67 -12.72
CA ILE A 184 -6.54 20.75 -11.78
C ILE A 184 -7.26 22.07 -12.00
N THR A 185 -8.56 22.00 -12.17
CA THR A 185 -9.44 23.14 -12.44
C THR A 185 -10.42 23.29 -11.27
N ILE A 186 -10.44 24.45 -10.63
CA ILE A 186 -11.26 24.74 -9.44
C ILE A 186 -12.12 25.95 -9.75
N PHE A 187 -13.34 25.69 -10.23
CA PHE A 187 -14.34 26.71 -10.58
C PHE A 187 -15.68 26.34 -9.95
N PRO A 188 -15.93 26.73 -8.69
CA PRO A 188 -17.22 26.50 -8.05
C PRO A 188 -18.36 27.21 -8.77
N GLU A 189 -19.31 26.46 -9.30
CA GLU A 189 -20.55 26.94 -9.92
C GLU A 189 -21.73 26.80 -8.94
N SER A 190 -22.80 27.56 -9.15
CA SER A 190 -24.06 27.44 -8.40
C SER A 190 -24.88 26.18 -8.72
N LYS A 191 -24.27 25.18 -9.37
CA LYS A 191 -24.89 23.90 -9.73
C LYS A 191 -24.71 22.86 -8.61
N PRO A 192 -25.43 21.73 -8.64
CA PRO A 192 -25.17 20.61 -7.74
C PRO A 192 -23.70 20.15 -7.76
N VAL A 193 -23.21 19.61 -6.65
CA VAL A 193 -21.78 19.23 -6.48
C VAL A 193 -21.29 18.17 -7.44
N ASN A 194 -22.19 17.41 -8.05
CA ASN A 194 -21.90 16.33 -8.99
C ASN A 194 -22.06 16.73 -10.47
N GLN A 195 -22.18 18.03 -10.79
CA GLN A 195 -22.40 18.51 -12.16
C GLN A 195 -21.37 19.55 -12.60
N GLY A 196 -21.02 19.53 -13.89
CA GLY A 196 -20.13 20.52 -14.51
C GLY A 196 -18.77 20.62 -13.80
N ALA A 197 -18.28 21.84 -13.62
CA ALA A 197 -17.01 22.09 -12.94
C ALA A 197 -17.00 21.63 -11.47
N ASN A 198 -18.16 21.58 -10.80
CA ASN A 198 -18.26 21.08 -9.43
C ASN A 198 -17.95 19.57 -9.37
N ALA A 199 -18.30 18.81 -10.41
CA ALA A 199 -17.95 17.40 -10.49
C ALA A 199 -16.43 17.19 -10.53
N GLU A 200 -15.68 18.05 -11.21
CA GLU A 200 -14.22 17.98 -11.25
C GLU A 200 -13.60 18.18 -9.85
N ILE A 201 -14.10 19.15 -9.09
CA ILE A 201 -13.70 19.42 -7.70
C ILE A 201 -14.08 18.24 -6.79
N SER A 202 -15.28 17.70 -6.96
CA SER A 202 -15.79 16.56 -6.20
C SER A 202 -15.03 15.26 -6.49
N ASN A 203 -14.44 15.13 -7.68
CA ASN A 203 -13.68 13.95 -8.10
C ASN A 203 -12.18 14.02 -7.78
N LEU A 204 -11.69 15.09 -7.13
CA LEU A 204 -10.31 15.16 -6.66
C LEU A 204 -10.04 14.11 -5.57
N GLY A 205 -8.87 13.47 -5.65
CA GLY A 205 -8.36 12.61 -4.58
C GLY A 205 -8.05 13.41 -3.32
N THR A 206 -7.72 12.72 -2.23
CA THR A 206 -7.38 13.34 -0.94
C THR A 206 -6.16 14.25 -1.07
N SER A 207 -5.10 13.79 -1.73
CA SER A 207 -3.88 14.57 -1.93
C SER A 207 -4.13 15.82 -2.77
N ASP A 208 -4.79 15.66 -3.92
CA ASP A 208 -5.12 16.78 -4.82
C ASP A 208 -6.02 17.81 -4.13
N TRP A 209 -7.02 17.36 -3.38
CA TRP A 209 -7.93 18.23 -2.64
C TRP A 209 -7.20 19.03 -1.57
N ASN A 210 -6.36 18.37 -0.78
CA ASN A 210 -5.58 19.01 0.28
C ASN A 210 -4.54 19.97 -0.28
N ALA A 211 -3.80 19.57 -1.32
CA ALA A 211 -2.84 20.43 -2.01
C ALA A 211 -3.55 21.66 -2.60
N SER A 212 -4.68 21.48 -3.29
CA SER A 212 -5.46 22.57 -3.87
C SER A 212 -5.93 23.57 -2.82
N ARG A 213 -6.49 23.09 -1.69
CA ARG A 213 -6.92 23.95 -0.59
C ARG A 213 -5.76 24.70 0.03
N GLU A 214 -4.64 24.03 0.25
CA GLU A 214 -3.46 24.65 0.85
C GLU A 214 -2.84 25.68 -0.10
N ILE A 215 -2.77 25.42 -1.42
CA ILE A 215 -2.31 26.41 -2.42
C ILE A 215 -3.19 27.65 -2.32
N LEU A 216 -4.51 27.46 -2.38
CA LEU A 216 -5.45 28.59 -2.35
C LEU A 216 -5.37 29.38 -1.05
N ARG A 217 -5.24 28.70 0.09
CA ARG A 217 -5.07 29.35 1.39
C ARG A 217 -3.80 30.20 1.40
N ARG A 218 -2.66 29.64 0.97
CA ARG A 218 -1.36 30.31 0.95
C ARG A 218 -1.33 31.48 -0.03
N LEU A 219 -1.90 31.32 -1.21
CA LEU A 219 -2.06 32.37 -2.21
C LEU A 219 -2.94 33.51 -1.68
N THR A 220 -4.01 33.18 -0.96
CA THR A 220 -4.88 34.17 -0.31
C THR A 220 -4.08 34.97 0.72
N SER A 221 -3.37 34.29 1.63
CA SER A 221 -2.52 34.93 2.65
C SER A 221 -1.42 35.81 2.03
N LEU A 222 -0.82 35.38 0.92
CA LEU A 222 0.18 36.17 0.20
C LEU A 222 -0.41 37.50 -0.31
N VAL A 223 -1.62 37.48 -0.88
CA VAL A 223 -2.29 38.67 -1.44
C VAL A 223 -2.93 39.54 -0.34
N GLU A 224 -3.26 38.94 0.80
CA GLU A 224 -3.74 39.65 1.99
C GLU A 224 -2.63 40.44 2.69
N ASN A 225 -1.37 39.98 2.63
CA ASN A 225 -0.24 40.71 3.18
C ASN A 225 -0.19 42.14 2.62
N SER A 226 -0.19 43.14 3.51
CA SER A 226 -0.18 44.56 3.17
C SER A 226 1.02 44.99 2.33
N GLU A 227 2.12 44.23 2.40
CA GLU A 227 3.34 44.49 1.64
C GLU A 227 3.33 43.86 0.24
N PHE A 228 2.32 43.05 -0.10
CA PHE A 228 2.24 42.43 -1.41
C PHE A 228 2.03 43.48 -2.50
N SER A 229 3.08 43.73 -3.26
CA SER A 229 3.08 44.58 -4.45
C SER A 229 3.90 43.90 -5.53
N HIS A 230 3.38 43.88 -6.76
CA HIS A 230 4.12 43.39 -7.91
C HIS A 230 4.05 44.41 -9.03
N SER A 231 5.19 44.69 -9.67
CA SER A 231 5.34 45.74 -10.71
C SER A 231 4.34 45.61 -11.87
N ARG A 232 3.84 44.40 -12.11
CA ARG A 232 2.91 44.07 -13.19
C ARG A 232 1.42 44.06 -12.80
N LEU A 233 1.08 44.27 -11.52
CA LEU A 233 -0.31 44.30 -11.02
C LEU A 233 -0.65 45.70 -10.51
N LYS A 234 -1.77 46.27 -10.94
CA LYS A 234 -2.24 47.57 -10.41
C LYS A 234 -2.89 47.35 -9.04
N LYS A 235 -2.91 48.38 -8.17
CA LYS A 235 -3.58 48.31 -6.85
C LYS A 235 -5.04 47.85 -6.93
N LYS A 236 -5.78 48.29 -7.95
CA LYS A 236 -7.16 47.84 -8.20
C LYS A 236 -7.24 46.34 -8.49
N ASP A 237 -6.30 45.81 -9.28
CA ASP A 237 -6.25 44.39 -9.63
C ASP A 237 -5.96 43.53 -8.39
N VAL A 238 -5.07 43.99 -7.50
CA VAL A 238 -4.79 43.33 -6.22
C VAL A 238 -6.03 43.25 -5.34
N GLY A 239 -6.84 44.32 -5.28
CA GLY A 239 -8.10 44.32 -4.56
C GLY A 239 -9.11 43.30 -5.09
N VAL A 240 -9.29 43.24 -6.41
CA VAL A 240 -10.20 42.25 -7.05
C VAL A 240 -9.69 40.83 -6.85
N LEU A 241 -8.38 40.60 -7.00
CA LEU A 241 -7.75 39.30 -6.77
C LEU A 241 -7.95 38.83 -5.33
N ARG A 242 -7.73 39.73 -4.36
CA ARG A 242 -7.94 39.44 -2.94
C ARG A 242 -9.38 38.99 -2.68
N THR A 243 -10.36 39.79 -3.09
CA THR A 243 -11.78 39.46 -2.89
C THR A 243 -12.15 38.14 -3.57
N GLY A 244 -11.70 37.92 -4.81
CA GLY A 244 -11.97 36.69 -5.54
C GLY A 244 -11.41 35.45 -4.86
N LEU A 245 -10.15 35.50 -4.40
CA LEU A 245 -9.50 34.39 -3.70
C LEU A 245 -10.12 34.10 -2.33
N VAL A 246 -10.46 35.15 -1.56
CA VAL A 246 -11.16 35.00 -0.27
C VAL A 246 -12.52 34.31 -0.48
N ASN A 247 -13.31 34.76 -1.45
CA ASN A 247 -14.59 34.16 -1.78
C ASN A 247 -14.45 32.70 -2.21
N LEU A 248 -13.44 32.40 -3.05
CA LEU A 248 -13.15 31.03 -3.48
C LEU A 248 -12.78 30.14 -2.27
N ASN A 249 -11.91 30.63 -1.38
CA ASN A 249 -11.51 29.90 -0.19
C ASN A 249 -12.71 29.62 0.74
N GLN A 250 -13.60 30.60 0.93
CA GLN A 250 -14.84 30.42 1.68
C GLN A 250 -15.76 29.36 1.03
N ARG A 251 -15.93 29.38 -0.29
CA ARG A 251 -16.72 28.36 -1.01
C ARG A 251 -16.15 26.95 -0.82
N LEU A 252 -14.82 26.80 -0.86
CA LEU A 252 -14.18 25.50 -0.66
C LEU A 252 -14.20 25.04 0.80
N ASN A 253 -14.14 25.96 1.76
CA ASN A 253 -14.29 25.63 3.19
C ASN A 253 -15.71 25.16 3.52
N ASN A 254 -16.71 25.68 2.81
CA ASN A 254 -18.10 25.25 2.90
C ASN A 254 -18.44 24.14 1.90
N TRP A 255 -17.44 23.54 1.24
CA TRP A 255 -17.68 22.44 0.32
C TRP A 255 -18.20 21.22 1.09
N PRO A 256 -19.19 20.48 0.56
CA PRO A 256 -19.71 19.31 1.24
C PRO A 256 -18.62 18.29 1.56
N TRP A 257 -18.83 17.54 2.64
CA TRP A 257 -17.97 16.42 2.98
C TRP A 257 -18.14 15.31 1.97
N ILE A 258 -17.13 15.16 1.12
CA ILE A 258 -17.09 14.15 0.07
C ILE A 258 -16.12 13.06 0.49
N PHE A 259 -16.48 11.81 0.20
CA PHE A 259 -15.59 10.67 0.32
C PHE A 259 -14.49 10.76 -0.74
N ARG A 260 -13.26 11.01 -0.32
CA ARG A 260 -12.10 11.14 -1.21
C ARG A 260 -11.09 10.06 -0.89
N PHE A 261 -10.36 9.62 -1.91
CA PHE A 261 -9.25 8.70 -1.80
C PHE A 261 -8.31 8.89 -2.97
N ASP A 262 -7.07 8.45 -2.81
CA ASP A 262 -6.04 8.61 -3.84
C ASP A 262 -5.90 7.37 -4.71
N ALA A 263 -6.04 6.20 -4.11
CA ALA A 263 -5.97 4.93 -4.81
C ALA A 263 -7.00 3.94 -4.28
N ILE A 264 -7.48 3.11 -5.19
CA ILE A 264 -8.31 1.95 -4.88
C ILE A 264 -7.77 0.75 -5.68
N GLN A 265 -7.72 -0.40 -5.01
CA GLN A 265 -7.27 -1.67 -5.58
C GLN A 265 -8.28 -2.77 -5.23
N LEU A 266 -8.50 -3.69 -6.16
CA LEU A 266 -9.19 -4.95 -5.89
C LEU A 266 -8.17 -5.95 -5.34
N SER A 267 -8.27 -6.27 -4.04
CA SER A 267 -7.29 -7.14 -3.38
C SER A 267 -7.66 -8.62 -3.43
N GLU A 268 -8.95 -8.95 -3.47
CA GLU A 268 -9.44 -10.33 -3.48
C GLU A 268 -10.82 -10.40 -4.13
N THR A 269 -11.07 -11.49 -4.85
CA THR A 269 -12.40 -11.84 -5.38
C THR A 269 -12.71 -13.27 -4.96
N LEU A 270 -13.89 -13.48 -4.38
CA LEU A 270 -14.40 -14.81 -4.03
C LEU A 270 -15.75 -15.03 -4.69
N GLN A 271 -15.90 -16.14 -5.40
CA GLN A 271 -17.15 -16.52 -6.05
C GLN A 271 -17.44 -18.00 -5.77
N THR A 272 -18.43 -18.25 -4.93
CA THR A 272 -19.03 -19.57 -4.71
C THR A 272 -20.51 -19.53 -5.13
N HIS A 273 -21.17 -20.68 -5.14
CA HIS A 273 -22.59 -20.76 -5.52
C HIS A 273 -23.50 -19.90 -4.64
N GLU A 274 -23.19 -19.81 -3.34
CA GLU A 274 -24.03 -19.14 -2.34
C GLU A 274 -23.43 -17.82 -1.83
N TYR A 275 -22.16 -17.54 -2.15
CA TYR A 275 -21.45 -16.38 -1.63
C TYR A 275 -20.52 -15.77 -2.67
N GLN A 276 -20.72 -14.49 -2.94
CA GLN A 276 -19.87 -13.71 -3.83
C GLN A 276 -19.34 -12.49 -3.06
N LYS A 277 -18.05 -12.18 -3.19
CA LYS A 277 -17.38 -11.08 -2.51
C LYS A 277 -16.32 -10.42 -3.38
N LEU A 278 -16.25 -9.10 -3.28
CA LEU A 278 -15.09 -8.29 -3.68
C LEU A 278 -14.49 -7.65 -2.44
N THR A 279 -13.17 -7.75 -2.28
CA THR A 279 -12.41 -7.04 -1.25
C THR A 279 -11.63 -5.91 -1.90
N PHE A 280 -11.79 -4.71 -1.36
CA PHE A 280 -11.15 -3.49 -1.80
C PHE A 280 -10.13 -3.03 -0.78
N ARG A 281 -9.06 -2.41 -1.28
CA ARG A 281 -8.11 -1.64 -0.51
C ARG A 281 -8.12 -0.20 -1.02
N ILE A 282 -8.41 0.73 -0.11
CA ILE A 282 -8.39 2.17 -0.37
C ILE A 282 -7.18 2.77 0.34
N GLU A 283 -6.44 3.65 -0.33
CA GLU A 283 -5.31 4.39 0.22
C GLU A 283 -5.59 5.90 0.30
N ASN A 284 -5.06 6.51 1.36
CA ASN A 284 -5.19 7.93 1.70
C ASN A 284 -6.64 8.44 1.61
N LEU A 285 -7.52 7.86 2.42
CA LEU A 285 -8.94 8.20 2.40
C LEU A 285 -9.23 9.42 3.29
N SER A 286 -10.17 10.26 2.89
CA SER A 286 -10.63 11.39 3.70
C SER A 286 -12.13 11.68 3.57
N ILE A 287 -12.71 12.16 4.66
CA ILE A 287 -14.09 12.67 4.74
C ILE A 287 -14.09 13.89 5.65
N GLY A 288 -14.31 15.08 5.08
CA GLY A 288 -14.23 16.32 5.85
C GLY A 288 -12.85 16.48 6.48
N ASN A 289 -12.79 16.44 7.82
CA ASN A 289 -11.54 16.53 8.58
C ASN A 289 -10.98 15.16 9.01
N PHE A 290 -11.69 14.08 8.75
CA PHE A 290 -11.22 12.72 9.07
C PHE A 290 -10.34 12.21 7.94
N THR A 291 -9.21 11.63 8.30
CA THR A 291 -8.23 11.09 7.35
C THR A 291 -7.72 9.74 7.84
N TRP A 292 -7.58 8.79 6.92
CA TRP A 292 -7.02 7.48 7.22
C TRP A 292 -6.05 7.07 6.12
N SER A 293 -4.92 6.50 6.52
CA SER A 293 -3.88 6.08 5.57
C SER A 293 -4.35 4.93 4.68
N ARG A 294 -5.13 4.00 5.23
CA ARG A 294 -5.62 2.82 4.51
C ARG A 294 -6.88 2.23 5.13
N LEU A 295 -7.81 1.79 4.29
CA LEU A 295 -8.98 1.00 4.65
C LEU A 295 -9.09 -0.22 3.74
N ASP A 296 -9.16 -1.40 4.33
CA ASP A 296 -9.62 -2.61 3.64
C ASP A 296 -11.10 -2.84 3.96
N TYR A 297 -11.92 -3.18 2.98
CA TYR A 297 -13.33 -3.53 3.19
C TYR A 297 -13.84 -4.44 2.07
N GLY A 298 -14.93 -5.17 2.32
CA GLY A 298 -15.55 -6.06 1.35
C GLY A 298 -16.99 -5.69 1.06
N ILE A 299 -17.40 -5.87 -0.19
CA ILE A 299 -18.80 -5.93 -0.58
C ILE A 299 -19.09 -7.38 -0.94
N ALA A 300 -20.06 -7.97 -0.28
CA ALA A 300 -20.47 -9.34 -0.52
C ALA A 300 -21.98 -9.45 -0.71
N THR A 301 -22.42 -10.60 -1.19
CA THR A 301 -23.82 -11.00 -1.19
C THR A 301 -23.92 -12.48 -0.87
N VAL A 302 -24.94 -12.84 -0.09
CA VAL A 302 -25.29 -14.23 0.21
C VAL A 302 -26.65 -14.51 -0.39
N ASP A 303 -26.70 -15.38 -1.38
CA ASP A 303 -27.92 -15.64 -2.12
C ASP A 303 -28.09 -17.14 -2.30
N HIS A 304 -29.33 -17.61 -2.15
CA HIS A 304 -29.72 -18.96 -2.47
C HIS A 304 -30.38 -18.94 -3.87
N ASP A 305 -30.28 -20.03 -4.62
CA ASP A 305 -30.94 -20.23 -5.92
C ASP A 305 -30.39 -19.42 -7.11
N GLY A 306 -29.12 -18.99 -7.04
CA GLY A 306 -28.45 -18.30 -8.17
C GLY A 306 -28.93 -16.87 -8.43
N SER A 307 -29.84 -16.34 -7.60
CA SER A 307 -30.15 -14.92 -7.57
C SER A 307 -28.92 -14.14 -7.07
N PHE A 308 -28.70 -12.90 -7.53
CA PHE A 308 -27.59 -12.08 -7.04
C PHE A 308 -28.09 -10.79 -6.40
N GLY A 309 -27.52 -10.46 -5.25
CA GLY A 309 -27.72 -9.19 -4.57
C GLY A 309 -29.05 -9.09 -3.83
N GLN A 310 -29.62 -10.21 -3.39
CA GLN A 310 -30.80 -10.20 -2.52
C GLN A 310 -30.41 -9.89 -1.08
N ASN A 311 -29.26 -10.40 -0.61
CA ASN A 311 -28.74 -10.12 0.73
C ASN A 311 -27.32 -9.53 0.70
N PRO A 312 -27.16 -8.26 0.30
CA PRO A 312 -25.87 -7.59 0.30
C PRO A 312 -25.28 -7.46 1.71
N ARG A 313 -23.95 -7.46 1.80
CA ARG A 313 -23.19 -7.32 3.04
C ARG A 313 -22.03 -6.37 2.81
N LEU A 314 -21.81 -5.49 3.79
CA LEU A 314 -20.60 -4.71 3.90
C LEU A 314 -19.74 -5.32 5.00
N GLU A 315 -18.53 -5.74 4.65
CA GLU A 315 -17.65 -6.49 5.54
C GLU A 315 -16.39 -5.69 5.86
N PHE A 316 -16.03 -5.58 7.13
CA PHE A 316 -14.79 -4.96 7.60
C PHE A 316 -13.92 -6.03 8.26
N PRO A 317 -12.81 -6.46 7.62
CA PRO A 317 -11.88 -7.40 8.23
C PRO A 317 -11.22 -6.80 9.48
N GLU A 318 -10.51 -7.63 10.23
CA GLU A 318 -9.78 -7.20 11.42
C GLU A 318 -8.74 -6.09 11.14
N SER A 319 -8.16 -6.03 9.93
CA SER A 319 -7.25 -4.96 9.53
C SER A 319 -7.89 -3.56 9.53
N SER A 320 -9.23 -3.47 9.52
CA SER A 320 -9.97 -2.21 9.51
C SER A 320 -10.17 -1.59 10.89
N LYS A 321 -9.72 -2.24 11.98
CA LYS A 321 -9.82 -1.74 13.38
C LYS A 321 -9.22 -0.34 13.59
N GLN A 322 -8.20 0.01 12.80
CA GLN A 322 -7.56 1.33 12.85
C GLN A 322 -8.42 2.45 12.24
N VAL A 323 -9.48 2.09 11.51
CA VAL A 323 -10.39 3.01 10.82
C VAL A 323 -11.78 3.01 11.47
N VAL A 324 -12.32 1.81 11.74
CA VAL A 324 -13.63 1.63 12.38
C VAL A 324 -13.43 1.53 13.89
N SER A 325 -13.79 2.60 14.59
CA SER A 325 -13.51 2.78 16.02
C SER A 325 -14.18 1.74 16.91
N ASN A 326 -15.45 1.41 16.63
CA ASN A 326 -16.21 0.38 17.35
C ASN A 326 -16.22 -0.95 16.61
N TRP A 327 -15.09 -1.36 16.02
CA TRP A 327 -14.99 -2.66 15.36
C TRP A 327 -15.12 -3.80 16.37
N TYR A 328 -15.92 -4.80 16.03
CA TYR A 328 -16.03 -6.05 16.80
C TYR A 328 -16.37 -7.22 15.86
N PRO A 329 -16.02 -8.48 16.21
CA PRO A 329 -16.24 -9.62 15.34
C PRO A 329 -17.70 -10.09 15.45
N GLU A 330 -18.56 -9.64 14.53
CA GLU A 330 -19.94 -10.16 14.39
C GLU A 330 -19.92 -11.58 13.81
N THR A 331 -18.97 -11.87 12.91
CA THR A 331 -18.75 -13.20 12.34
C THR A 331 -17.31 -13.65 12.60
N LEU A 332 -17.16 -14.89 13.08
CA LEU A 332 -15.87 -15.58 13.21
C LEU A 332 -15.99 -16.96 12.56
N ASP A 333 -15.41 -17.12 11.38
CA ASP A 333 -15.41 -18.39 10.63
C ASP A 333 -14.03 -18.63 10.00
N GLY A 334 -13.91 -19.67 9.15
CA GLY A 334 -12.66 -20.02 8.47
C GLY A 334 -12.11 -18.92 7.52
N ARG A 335 -12.88 -17.84 7.27
CA ARG A 335 -12.45 -16.67 6.48
C ARG A 335 -11.93 -15.53 7.38
N GLY A 336 -11.88 -15.75 8.69
CA GLY A 336 -11.39 -14.78 9.68
C GLY A 336 -12.49 -13.94 10.32
N ALA A 337 -12.09 -13.22 11.36
CA ALA A 337 -12.94 -12.32 12.13
C ALA A 337 -13.31 -11.07 11.31
N ARG A 338 -14.60 -10.73 11.26
CA ARG A 338 -15.08 -9.53 10.55
C ARG A 338 -16.30 -8.92 11.22
N LEU A 339 -16.37 -7.59 11.17
CA LEU A 339 -17.59 -6.83 11.39
C LEU A 339 -18.40 -6.87 10.09
N GLU A 340 -19.68 -7.19 10.17
CA GLU A 340 -20.55 -7.34 9.00
C GLU A 340 -21.80 -6.50 9.18
N LEU A 341 -22.10 -5.63 8.22
CA LEU A 341 -23.35 -4.88 8.16
C LEU A 341 -24.21 -5.44 7.03
N ARG A 342 -25.38 -5.97 7.39
CA ARG A 342 -26.27 -6.67 6.46
C ARG A 342 -27.35 -5.75 5.89
N PHE A 343 -27.63 -5.98 4.61
CA PHE A 343 -28.72 -5.39 3.87
C PHE A 343 -29.58 -6.54 3.33
N ALA A 344 -30.88 -6.31 3.14
CA ALA A 344 -31.69 -7.21 2.33
C ALA A 344 -32.72 -6.42 1.53
N LYS A 345 -32.93 -6.84 0.29
CA LYS A 345 -34.00 -6.26 -0.54
C LYS A 345 -35.38 -6.55 0.09
N PRO A 346 -36.36 -5.63 -0.06
CA PRO A 346 -36.23 -4.35 -0.76
C PRO A 346 -35.60 -3.22 0.09
N ASN A 347 -35.65 -3.30 1.43
CA ASN A 347 -35.28 -2.19 2.32
C ASN A 347 -34.90 -2.61 3.75
N ALA A 348 -34.55 -3.88 4.00
CA ALA A 348 -34.12 -4.32 5.33
C ALA A 348 -32.66 -3.95 5.59
N PHE A 349 -32.36 -3.56 6.84
CA PHE A 349 -31.06 -3.08 7.26
C PHE A 349 -30.74 -3.53 8.68
N ASP A 350 -29.49 -3.92 8.94
CA ASP A 350 -29.07 -4.43 10.25
C ASP A 350 -28.89 -3.31 11.29
N TRP A 351 -30.01 -2.99 11.96
CA TRP A 351 -30.06 -1.99 13.02
C TRP A 351 -29.29 -2.39 14.28
N ASN A 352 -29.11 -3.68 14.54
CA ASN A 352 -28.40 -4.15 15.73
C ASN A 352 -26.90 -3.80 15.63
N VAL A 353 -26.32 -4.01 14.45
CA VAL A 353 -24.95 -3.58 14.17
C VAL A 353 -24.88 -2.05 14.10
N TRP A 354 -25.80 -1.41 13.36
CA TRP A 354 -25.78 0.04 13.14
C TRP A 354 -25.82 0.87 14.43
N THR A 355 -26.65 0.47 15.39
CA THR A 355 -26.81 1.20 16.67
C THR A 355 -25.59 1.12 17.58
N ARG A 356 -24.70 0.14 17.38
CA ARG A 356 -23.44 -0.02 18.13
C ARG A 356 -22.29 0.81 17.57
N LEU A 357 -22.38 1.23 16.31
CA LEU A 357 -21.39 2.08 15.66
C LEU A 357 -21.40 3.49 16.23
N SER A 358 -20.21 4.10 16.30
CA SER A 358 -20.05 5.52 16.62
C SER A 358 -20.63 6.41 15.51
N ASN A 359 -20.78 7.71 15.78
CA ASN A 359 -21.24 8.65 14.74
C ASN A 359 -20.24 8.76 13.60
N GLU A 360 -18.95 8.70 13.92
CA GLU A 360 -17.83 8.69 12.98
C GLU A 360 -17.87 7.44 12.08
N ASP A 361 -18.07 6.26 12.67
CA ASP A 361 -18.19 5.01 11.91
C ASP A 361 -19.42 5.02 11.00
N ARG A 362 -20.56 5.53 11.48
CA ARG A 362 -21.78 5.69 10.68
C ARG A 362 -21.59 6.65 9.52
N LEU A 363 -20.89 7.77 9.74
CA LEU A 363 -20.53 8.72 8.69
C LEU A 363 -19.64 8.05 7.64
N LEU A 364 -18.58 7.36 8.07
CA LEU A 364 -17.67 6.62 7.21
C LEU A 364 -18.42 5.58 6.36
N ILE A 365 -19.23 4.73 7.00
CA ILE A 365 -19.97 3.67 6.30
C ILE A 365 -20.97 4.27 5.32
N THR A 366 -21.66 5.35 5.69
CA THR A 366 -22.59 6.05 4.77
C THR A 366 -21.84 6.59 3.56
N ALA A 367 -20.71 7.26 3.78
CA ALA A 367 -19.86 7.80 2.72
C ALA A 367 -19.26 6.69 1.82
N LEU A 368 -18.92 5.55 2.42
CA LEU A 368 -18.41 4.38 1.73
C LEU A 368 -19.49 3.77 0.83
N VAL A 369 -20.67 3.45 1.39
CA VAL A 369 -21.78 2.85 0.64
C VAL A 369 -22.24 3.76 -0.50
N THR A 370 -22.34 5.07 -0.25
CA THR A 370 -22.75 6.03 -1.28
C THR A 370 -21.73 6.19 -2.41
N SER A 371 -20.45 5.92 -2.16
CA SER A 371 -19.36 6.01 -3.14
C SER A 371 -19.02 4.68 -3.83
N ILE A 372 -19.61 3.54 -3.44
CA ILE A 372 -19.36 2.24 -4.11
C ILE A 372 -19.45 2.32 -5.64
N PRO A 373 -20.48 2.96 -6.25
CA PRO A 373 -20.56 3.08 -7.71
C PRO A 373 -19.36 3.79 -8.34
N SER A 374 -18.88 4.89 -7.74
CA SER A 374 -17.73 5.62 -8.27
C SER A 374 -16.42 4.86 -8.07
N GLN A 375 -16.32 4.08 -6.99
CA GLN A 375 -15.19 3.18 -6.72
C GLN A 375 -15.10 2.05 -7.76
N ILE A 376 -16.23 1.41 -8.08
CA ILE A 376 -16.29 0.38 -9.13
C ILE A 376 -15.95 0.98 -10.50
N ALA A 377 -16.50 2.15 -10.83
CA ALA A 377 -16.16 2.85 -12.08
C ALA A 377 -14.68 3.30 -12.14
N ALA A 378 -14.02 3.51 -11.01
CA ALA A 378 -12.58 3.77 -10.96
C ALA A 378 -11.77 2.49 -11.28
N LEU A 379 -12.16 1.34 -10.75
CA LEU A 379 -11.52 0.04 -11.01
C LEU A 379 -11.72 -0.44 -12.45
N ASP A 380 -12.92 -0.26 -13.00
CA ASP A 380 -13.22 -0.61 -14.41
C ASP A 380 -12.33 0.17 -15.39
N ARG A 381 -12.14 1.47 -15.12
CA ARG A 381 -11.21 2.33 -15.91
C ARG A 381 -9.74 1.93 -15.79
N GLN A 382 -9.33 1.22 -14.74
CA GLN A 382 -7.98 0.69 -14.60
C GLN A 382 -7.74 -0.57 -15.48
N GLY A 383 -8.75 -1.04 -16.21
CA GLY A 383 -8.62 -2.21 -17.08
C GLY A 383 -8.58 -3.53 -16.31
N ILE A 384 -9.06 -3.55 -15.07
CA ILE A 384 -9.20 -4.77 -14.29
C ILE A 384 -10.32 -5.60 -14.94
N HIS A 385 -9.94 -6.60 -15.73
CA HIS A 385 -10.87 -7.47 -16.42
C HIS A 385 -11.65 -8.33 -15.41
N MET A 386 -12.89 -7.92 -15.14
CA MET A 386 -13.86 -8.71 -14.40
C MET A 386 -15.17 -8.74 -15.21
N GLN A 387 -15.76 -9.92 -15.36
CA GLN A 387 -16.88 -10.12 -16.29
C GLN A 387 -18.21 -9.45 -15.86
N ASP A 388 -18.28 -8.87 -14.65
CA ASP A 388 -19.56 -8.50 -14.02
C ASP A 388 -19.57 -7.11 -13.32
N TRP A 389 -18.77 -6.13 -13.75
CA TRP A 389 -18.73 -4.82 -13.07
C TRP A 389 -20.09 -4.14 -12.94
N GLN A 390 -20.95 -4.25 -13.96
CA GLN A 390 -22.30 -3.70 -13.93
C GLN A 390 -23.14 -4.27 -12.77
N LYS A 391 -23.07 -5.58 -12.57
CA LYS A 391 -23.81 -6.30 -11.52
C LYS A 391 -23.38 -5.86 -10.11
N TRP A 392 -22.08 -5.65 -9.90
CA TRP A 392 -21.57 -5.09 -8.63
C TRP A 392 -21.93 -3.60 -8.44
N ASN A 393 -21.95 -2.82 -9.53
CA ASN A 393 -22.39 -1.45 -9.49
C ASN A 393 -23.88 -1.35 -9.09
N GLU A 394 -24.73 -2.21 -9.65
CA GLU A 394 -26.13 -2.35 -9.26
C GLU A 394 -26.29 -2.73 -7.78
N LEU A 395 -25.47 -3.65 -7.26
CA LEU A 395 -25.44 -3.99 -5.84
C LEU A 395 -25.16 -2.76 -4.96
N GLY A 396 -24.16 -1.97 -5.32
CA GLY A 396 -23.84 -0.71 -4.63
C GLY A 396 -24.99 0.29 -4.65
N LEU A 397 -25.68 0.42 -5.79
CA LEU A 397 -26.87 1.28 -5.91
C LEU A 397 -28.02 0.79 -5.01
N VAL A 398 -28.23 -0.52 -4.91
CA VAL A 398 -29.23 -1.12 -4.01
C VAL A 398 -28.90 -0.81 -2.55
N MET A 399 -27.66 -1.08 -2.11
CA MET A 399 -27.24 -0.78 -0.74
C MET A 399 -27.44 0.69 -0.38
N ARG A 400 -27.09 1.59 -1.31
CA ARG A 400 -27.31 3.04 -1.17
C ARG A 400 -28.80 3.39 -1.04
N SER A 401 -29.66 2.78 -1.87
CA SER A 401 -31.11 3.00 -1.82
C SER A 401 -31.72 2.52 -0.50
N ILE A 402 -31.34 1.32 -0.04
CA ILE A 402 -31.79 0.78 1.24
C ILE A 402 -31.40 1.74 2.36
N LEU A 403 -30.13 2.17 2.39
CA LEU A 403 -29.62 3.10 3.39
C LEU A 403 -30.37 4.43 3.37
N ALA A 404 -30.60 5.03 2.20
CA ALA A 404 -31.33 6.29 2.05
C ALA A 404 -32.78 6.19 2.58
N SER A 405 -33.49 5.10 2.26
CA SER A 405 -34.87 4.88 2.70
C SER A 405 -35.01 4.83 4.23
N GLN A 406 -33.98 4.37 4.94
CA GLN A 406 -33.99 4.36 6.41
C GLN A 406 -33.95 5.79 6.98
N PHE A 407 -33.19 6.69 6.35
CA PHE A 407 -33.04 8.07 6.81
C PHE A 407 -34.26 8.93 6.50
N GLU A 408 -34.90 8.75 5.33
CA GLU A 408 -36.17 9.41 4.99
C GLU A 408 -37.30 8.97 5.94
N GLY A 409 -37.31 7.70 6.34
CA GLY A 409 -38.26 7.18 7.33
C GLY A 409 -38.08 7.78 8.73
N MET A 410 -36.86 8.20 9.09
CA MET A 410 -36.58 8.84 10.38
C MET A 410 -36.95 10.31 10.40
N THR A 411 -36.72 11.06 9.32
CA THR A 411 -37.14 12.47 9.23
C THR A 411 -38.66 12.63 9.25
N ASN A 412 -39.39 11.69 8.65
CA ASN A 412 -40.85 11.69 8.61
C ASN A 412 -41.51 11.18 9.91
N ARG A 413 -40.75 10.58 10.84
CA ARG A 413 -41.24 10.14 12.16
C ARG A 413 -40.94 11.15 13.28
N ALA A 414 -40.11 12.16 12.99
CA ALA A 414 -39.69 13.18 13.95
C ALA A 414 -40.39 14.55 13.75
N GLY A 415 -41.21 14.69 12.71
CA GLY A 415 -42.15 15.80 12.52
C GLY A 415 -43.57 15.30 12.66
#